data_AF-A0A6G0UET4-F1
#
_entry.id   AF-A0A6G0UET4-F1
#
_cell.length_a   1.000
_cell.length_b   1.000
_cell.length_c   1.000
_cell.angle_alpha   90.00
_cell.angle_beta   90.00
_cell.angle_gamma   90.00
#
_symmetry.space_group_name_H-M   'P 1'
#
loop_
_entity.id
_entity.type
_entity.pdbx_description
1 polymer ?
#
loop_
_entity_poly.entity_id
_entity_poly.type
_entity_poly.pdbx_seq_one_letter_code
_entity_poly.pdbx_strand_id
1 'polypeptide(L)'
;TGSNQGIGYGIVEKLAQILDSAIIYLTARDIERGKTALSKLNDTLGSKKKSDIRLHQLDITKEDSVKELAEFLKKEHNGLDVLINNAGFGFDYDAVEPASVQADVTIGVNYYGTKLVSSYLIPLIHAGGRVVNVCSEMGVTKGRYDQKSIDKLKNAADESVIDEFVEEYKRKAREPNPRKEDVSCMVAYRVSKTAEIALTMVHHLM
;
A
#
# COMPACT_ATOMS: atom_id res chain seq x y z
N THR A 1 -4.53 2.90 4.98
CA THR A 1 -3.78 1.76 5.53
C THR A 1 -2.45 2.22 6.15
N GLY A 2 -1.90 1.49 7.13
CA GLY A 2 -0.56 1.78 7.70
C GLY A 2 -0.42 3.19 8.30
N SER A 3 -1.40 3.61 9.10
CA SER A 3 -1.58 5.02 9.48
C SER A 3 -1.28 5.32 10.95
N ASN A 4 -0.59 4.42 11.65
CA ASN A 4 -0.16 4.65 13.02
C ASN A 4 1.13 5.50 13.13
N GLN A 5 1.79 5.80 12.01
CA GLN A 5 3.01 6.61 11.96
C GLN A 5 3.23 7.22 10.57
N GLY A 6 4.22 8.12 10.46
CA GLY A 6 4.70 8.65 9.19
C GLY A 6 3.62 9.37 8.37
N ILE A 7 3.67 9.19 7.05
CA ILE A 7 2.75 9.84 6.10
C ILE A 7 1.30 9.45 6.40
N GLY A 8 1.02 8.16 6.66
CA GLY A 8 -0.34 7.70 6.95
C GLY A 8 -0.95 8.36 8.20
N TYR A 9 -0.15 8.60 9.24
CA TYR A 9 -0.59 9.36 10.42
C TYR A 9 -0.94 10.81 10.04
N GLY A 10 -0.07 11.49 9.29
CA GLY A 10 -0.31 12.86 8.84
C GLY A 10 -1.53 12.99 7.92
N ILE A 11 -1.81 11.97 7.10
CA ILE A 11 -3.03 11.89 6.29
C ILE A 11 -4.26 11.86 7.20
N VAL A 12 -4.30 10.97 8.21
CA VAL A 12 -5.43 10.90 9.16
C VAL A 12 -5.59 12.22 9.90
N GLU A 13 -4.50 12.80 10.40
CA GLU A 13 -4.50 14.10 11.07
C GLU A 13 -5.12 15.20 10.19
N LYS A 14 -4.68 15.29 8.94
CA LYS A 14 -5.14 16.34 8.03
C LYS A 14 -6.59 16.13 7.62
N LEU A 15 -6.97 14.90 7.25
CA LEU A 15 -8.35 14.57 6.88
C LEU A 15 -9.31 14.88 8.04
N ALA A 16 -8.93 14.58 9.27
CA ALA A 16 -9.75 14.83 10.44
C ALA A 16 -9.98 16.33 10.74
N GLN A 17 -9.14 17.22 10.21
CA GLN A 17 -9.30 18.67 10.33
C GLN A 17 -10.13 19.29 9.20
N ILE A 18 -10.06 18.71 7.99
CA ILE A 18 -10.65 19.32 6.80
C ILE A 18 -12.00 18.73 6.41
N LEU A 19 -12.26 17.47 6.78
CA LEU A 19 -13.55 16.81 6.53
C LEU A 19 -14.48 17.03 7.71
N ASP A 20 -15.68 17.52 7.42
CA ASP A 20 -16.73 17.67 8.42
C ASP A 20 -17.51 16.35 8.55
N SER A 21 -17.64 15.85 9.78
CA SER A 21 -18.46 14.68 10.13
C SER A 21 -18.11 13.36 9.40
N ALA A 22 -16.90 13.21 8.89
CA ALA A 22 -16.45 11.93 8.33
C ALA A 22 -16.10 10.92 9.44
N ILE A 23 -16.13 9.63 9.10
CA ILE A 23 -15.57 8.55 9.93
C ILE A 23 -14.27 8.11 9.28
N ILE A 24 -13.16 8.26 10.00
CA ILE A 24 -11.82 7.93 9.52
C ILE A 24 -11.30 6.74 10.30
N TYR A 25 -11.08 5.63 9.61
CA TYR A 25 -10.43 4.46 10.19
C TYR A 25 -8.91 4.59 10.10
N LEU A 26 -8.29 4.92 11.23
CA LEU A 26 -6.87 4.68 11.44
C LEU A 26 -6.65 3.17 11.52
N THR A 27 -5.78 2.65 10.66
CA THR A 27 -5.45 1.23 10.62
C THR A 27 -4.00 0.99 10.98
N ALA A 28 -3.73 -0.07 11.74
CA ALA A 28 -2.39 -0.47 12.14
C ALA A 28 -2.26 -1.99 12.16
N ARG A 29 -1.09 -2.51 11.74
CA ARG A 29 -0.78 -3.94 11.89
C ARG A 29 -0.72 -4.34 13.36
N ASP A 30 -0.06 -3.52 14.16
CA ASP A 30 0.04 -3.67 15.61
C ASP A 30 -1.03 -2.80 16.28
N ILE A 31 -1.95 -3.45 17.00
CA ILE A 31 -3.10 -2.77 17.59
C ILE A 31 -2.70 -1.81 18.71
N GLU A 32 -1.66 -2.12 19.49
CA GLU A 32 -1.20 -1.26 20.59
C GLU A 32 -0.55 0.01 20.04
N ARG A 33 0.28 -0.11 19.00
CA ARG A 33 0.81 1.06 18.28
C ARG A 33 -0.31 1.88 17.64
N GLY A 34 -1.38 1.23 17.18
CA GLY A 34 -2.59 1.88 16.69
C GLY A 34 -3.30 2.69 17.79
N LYS A 35 -3.47 2.12 18.99
CA LYS A 35 -4.08 2.81 20.15
C LYS A 35 -3.24 4.02 20.57
N THR A 36 -1.92 3.88 20.64
CA THR A 36 -1.02 5.00 20.94
C THR A 36 -1.16 6.12 19.92
N ALA A 37 -1.18 5.79 18.62
CA ALA A 37 -1.35 6.77 17.56
C ALA A 37 -2.72 7.47 17.62
N LEU A 38 -3.80 6.73 17.89
CA LEU A 38 -5.14 7.29 18.04
C LEU A 38 -5.23 8.25 19.24
N SER A 39 -4.66 7.88 20.39
CA SER A 39 -4.60 8.77 21.56
C SER A 39 -3.89 10.07 21.19
N LYS A 40 -2.70 9.96 20.59
CA LYS A 40 -1.91 11.12 20.19
C LYS A 40 -2.64 12.03 19.19
N LEU A 41 -3.37 11.47 18.23
CA LEU A 41 -4.18 12.25 17.29
C LEU A 41 -5.29 13.01 18.00
N ASN A 42 -6.00 12.35 18.91
CA ASN A 42 -7.07 13.00 19.67
C ASN A 42 -6.53 14.14 20.53
N ASP A 43 -5.39 13.94 21.21
CA ASP A 43 -4.73 14.96 22.02
C ASP A 43 -4.24 16.14 21.17
N THR A 44 -3.64 15.84 20.01
CA THR A 44 -3.07 16.86 19.10
C THR A 44 -4.16 17.70 18.43
N LEU A 45 -5.25 17.04 18.01
CA LEU A 45 -6.33 17.71 17.29
C LEU A 45 -7.26 18.48 18.23
N GLY A 46 -7.61 17.92 19.40
CA GLY A 46 -8.52 18.55 20.35
C GLY A 46 -9.78 19.09 19.66
N SER A 47 -10.07 20.38 19.85
CA SER A 47 -11.20 21.08 19.24
C SER A 47 -11.08 21.33 17.73
N LYS A 48 -9.90 21.12 17.13
CA LYS A 48 -9.70 21.19 15.67
C LYS A 48 -10.21 19.93 14.96
N LYS A 49 -10.53 18.87 15.71
CA LYS A 49 -11.07 17.63 15.16
C LYS A 49 -12.51 17.85 14.69
N LYS A 50 -12.74 17.61 13.40
CA LYS A 50 -14.07 17.74 12.76
C LYS A 50 -14.69 16.41 12.36
N SER A 51 -13.88 15.34 12.37
CA SER A 51 -14.28 13.97 12.01
C SER A 51 -14.03 13.00 13.16
N ASP A 52 -14.76 11.90 13.17
CA ASP A 52 -14.55 10.80 14.12
C ASP A 52 -13.39 9.92 13.65
N ILE A 53 -12.39 9.69 14.51
CA ILE A 53 -11.24 8.84 14.20
C ILE A 53 -11.40 7.56 15.01
N ARG A 54 -11.50 6.43 14.30
CA ARG A 54 -11.64 5.10 14.88
C ARG A 54 -10.41 4.26 14.56
N LEU A 55 -10.13 3.27 15.40
CA LEU A 55 -9.05 2.31 15.17
C LEU A 55 -9.63 0.99 14.68
N HIS A 56 -9.02 0.41 13.65
CA HIS A 56 -9.21 -0.99 13.27
C HIS A 56 -7.86 -1.65 13.01
N GLN A 57 -7.69 -2.92 13.38
CA GLN A 57 -6.47 -3.65 13.04
C GLN A 57 -6.43 -3.92 11.54
N LEU A 58 -5.26 -3.81 10.91
CA LEU A 58 -5.05 -4.23 9.53
C LEU A 58 -3.59 -4.58 9.28
N ASP A 59 -3.32 -5.85 8.99
CA ASP A 59 -2.11 -6.31 8.34
C ASP A 59 -2.41 -6.59 6.86
N ILE A 60 -1.91 -5.74 5.98
CA ILE A 60 -2.15 -5.87 4.54
C ILE A 60 -1.54 -7.15 3.93
N THR A 61 -0.66 -7.83 4.65
CA THR A 61 -0.03 -9.09 4.21
C THR A 61 -0.81 -10.34 4.66
N LYS A 62 -1.93 -10.17 5.36
CA LYS A 62 -2.75 -11.26 5.91
C LYS A 62 -4.17 -11.16 5.38
N GLU A 63 -4.58 -12.14 4.58
CA GLU A 63 -5.91 -12.19 3.97
C GLU A 63 -7.03 -12.15 5.00
N ASP A 64 -6.93 -12.91 6.09
CA ASP A 64 -7.94 -12.90 7.17
C ASP A 64 -8.11 -11.49 7.77
N SER A 65 -7.01 -10.76 8.00
CA SER A 65 -7.04 -9.38 8.52
C SER A 65 -7.71 -8.41 7.54
N VAL A 66 -7.42 -8.54 6.24
CA VAL A 66 -8.05 -7.72 5.19
C VAL A 66 -9.54 -8.04 5.08
N LYS A 67 -9.89 -9.33 5.10
CA LYS A 67 -11.27 -9.82 5.03
C LYS A 67 -12.10 -9.35 6.23
N GLU A 68 -11.56 -9.45 7.44
CA GLU A 68 -12.19 -8.96 8.67
C GLU A 68 -12.53 -7.46 8.54
N LEU A 69 -11.60 -6.64 8.06
CA LEU A 69 -11.85 -5.22 7.83
C LEU A 69 -12.95 -5.01 6.76
N ALA A 70 -12.91 -5.76 5.66
CA ALA A 70 -13.90 -5.65 4.59
C ALA A 70 -15.32 -5.99 5.07
N GLU A 71 -15.45 -7.10 5.80
CA GLU A 71 -16.72 -7.53 6.40
C GLU A 71 -17.23 -6.53 7.43
N PHE A 72 -16.34 -6.00 8.27
CA PHE A 72 -16.65 -4.94 9.21
C PHE A 72 -17.16 -3.68 8.52
N LEU A 73 -16.46 -3.16 7.51
CA LEU A 73 -16.86 -1.94 6.80
C LEU A 73 -18.19 -2.13 6.06
N LYS A 74 -18.39 -3.30 5.43
CA LYS A 74 -19.66 -3.65 4.80
C LYS A 74 -20.81 -3.72 5.80
N LYS A 75 -20.58 -4.29 6.99
CA LYS A 75 -21.62 -4.40 8.01
C LYS A 75 -21.97 -3.05 8.64
N GLU A 76 -20.97 -2.25 8.98
CA GLU A 76 -21.16 -1.01 9.73
C GLU A 76 -21.59 0.16 8.85
N HIS A 77 -21.09 0.24 7.62
CA HIS A 77 -21.26 1.41 6.74
C HIS A 77 -21.85 1.06 5.37
N ASN A 78 -22.13 -0.22 5.10
CA ASN A 78 -22.51 -0.73 3.78
C ASN A 78 -21.44 -0.49 2.69
N GLY A 79 -20.20 -0.18 3.07
CA GLY A 79 -19.12 0.11 2.15
C GLY A 79 -18.13 1.13 2.69
N LEU A 80 -17.47 1.86 1.80
CA LEU A 80 -16.59 2.99 2.14
C LEU A 80 -16.52 4.01 0.99
N ASP A 81 -16.21 5.26 1.31
CA ASP A 81 -16.10 6.31 0.28
C ASP A 81 -14.66 6.53 -0.20
N VAL A 82 -13.68 6.31 0.68
CA VAL A 82 -12.26 6.59 0.37
C VAL A 82 -11.36 5.46 0.88
N LEU A 83 -10.58 4.88 -0.02
CA LEU A 83 -9.48 3.97 0.29
C LEU A 83 -8.14 4.67 0.05
N ILE A 84 -7.26 4.69 1.06
CA ILE A 84 -5.89 5.17 0.92
C ILE A 84 -4.93 4.02 1.23
N ASN A 85 -4.38 3.40 0.19
CA ASN A 85 -3.31 2.40 0.29
C ASN A 85 -1.98 3.12 0.54
N ASN A 86 -1.62 3.27 1.82
CA ASN A 86 -0.41 3.96 2.26
C ASN A 86 0.64 3.04 2.90
N ALA A 87 0.22 1.90 3.45
CA ALA A 87 1.14 0.95 4.05
C ALA A 87 2.22 0.53 3.05
N GLY A 88 3.48 0.57 3.49
CA GLY A 88 4.62 0.22 2.67
C GLY A 88 5.86 -0.02 3.53
N PHE A 89 6.84 -0.67 2.94
CA PHE A 89 8.08 -1.11 3.56
C PHE A 89 9.24 -0.97 2.59
N GLY A 90 10.41 -0.63 3.13
CA GLY A 90 11.69 -0.64 2.45
C GLY A 90 12.76 -0.99 3.47
N PHE A 91 13.77 -1.75 3.04
CA PHE A 91 14.97 -1.98 3.83
C PHE A 91 15.84 -0.73 3.85
N ASP A 92 16.64 -0.59 4.90
CA ASP A 92 17.69 0.43 4.95
C ASP A 92 18.77 0.16 3.88
N TYR A 93 19.53 1.19 3.53
CA TYR A 93 20.53 1.13 2.46
C TYR A 93 21.66 0.14 2.74
N ASP A 94 21.96 -0.08 4.02
CA ASP A 94 22.99 -0.97 4.55
C ASP A 94 22.43 -2.30 5.04
N ALA A 95 21.19 -2.64 4.64
CA ALA A 95 20.57 -3.92 4.93
C ALA A 95 21.45 -5.10 4.50
N VAL A 96 21.63 -6.05 5.42
CA VAL A 96 22.53 -7.20 5.28
C VAL A 96 21.81 -8.46 4.81
N GLU A 97 20.48 -8.41 4.76
CA GLU A 97 19.64 -9.51 4.32
C GLU A 97 19.93 -9.87 2.86
N PRO A 98 19.84 -11.15 2.47
CA PRO A 98 20.00 -11.55 1.08
C PRO A 98 19.03 -10.82 0.14
N ALA A 99 19.45 -10.54 -1.08
CA ALA A 99 18.64 -9.89 -2.11
C ALA A 99 17.27 -10.57 -2.32
N SER A 100 17.23 -11.91 -2.23
CA SER A 100 16.02 -12.71 -2.29
C SER A 100 15.02 -12.37 -1.18
N VAL A 101 15.50 -12.24 0.06
CA VAL A 101 14.70 -11.85 1.22
C VAL A 101 14.22 -10.40 1.08
N GLN A 102 15.10 -9.51 0.63
CA GLN A 102 14.74 -8.12 0.39
C GLN A 102 13.63 -7.99 -0.66
N ALA A 103 13.76 -8.73 -1.77
CA ALA A 103 12.75 -8.80 -2.81
C ALA A 103 11.40 -9.32 -2.28
N ASP A 104 11.41 -10.45 -1.56
CA ASP A 104 10.18 -11.08 -1.07
C ASP A 104 9.42 -10.20 -0.09
N VAL A 105 10.11 -9.62 0.89
CA VAL A 105 9.47 -8.82 1.94
C VAL A 105 8.96 -7.52 1.35
N THR A 106 9.79 -6.81 0.57
CA THR A 106 9.39 -5.51 0.00
C THR A 106 8.25 -5.64 -1.01
N ILE A 107 8.30 -6.63 -1.93
CA ILE A 107 7.23 -6.86 -2.90
C ILE A 107 5.99 -7.43 -2.22
N GLY A 108 6.16 -8.32 -1.24
CA GLY A 108 5.07 -8.90 -0.45
C GLY A 108 4.24 -7.84 0.26
N VAL A 109 4.89 -6.86 0.89
CA VAL A 109 4.21 -5.75 1.57
C VAL A 109 3.64 -4.76 0.56
N ASN A 110 4.49 -4.17 -0.29
CA ASN A 110 4.11 -3.00 -1.09
C ASN A 110 3.17 -3.37 -2.24
N TYR A 111 3.44 -4.46 -2.96
CA TYR A 111 2.65 -4.80 -4.13
C TYR A 111 1.53 -5.78 -3.77
N TYR A 112 1.88 -6.98 -3.29
CA TYR A 112 0.88 -8.01 -3.02
C TYR A 112 -0.07 -7.61 -1.89
N GLY A 113 0.42 -6.95 -0.84
CA GLY A 113 -0.44 -6.46 0.22
C GLY A 113 -1.41 -5.36 -0.25
N THR A 114 -0.94 -4.40 -1.04
CA THR A 114 -1.80 -3.36 -1.64
C THR A 114 -2.83 -3.97 -2.59
N LYS A 115 -2.42 -4.93 -3.44
CA LYS A 115 -3.31 -5.69 -4.33
C LYS A 115 -4.37 -6.45 -3.53
N LEU A 116 -3.98 -7.14 -2.47
CA LEU A 116 -4.90 -7.87 -1.59
C LEU A 116 -5.95 -6.95 -0.97
N VAL A 117 -5.54 -5.85 -0.34
CA VAL A 117 -6.47 -4.85 0.21
C VAL A 117 -7.44 -4.34 -0.86
N SER A 118 -6.91 -4.02 -2.04
CA SER A 118 -7.71 -3.49 -3.14
C SER A 118 -8.76 -4.50 -3.63
N SER A 119 -8.41 -5.78 -3.75
CA SER A 119 -9.34 -6.83 -4.17
C SER A 119 -10.56 -6.99 -3.26
N TYR A 120 -10.41 -6.73 -1.96
CA TYR A 120 -11.50 -6.81 -0.99
C TYR A 120 -12.26 -5.50 -0.82
N LEU A 121 -11.58 -4.35 -0.89
CA LEU A 121 -12.16 -3.06 -0.54
C LEU A 121 -12.66 -2.25 -1.74
N ILE A 122 -12.08 -2.39 -2.93
CA ILE A 122 -12.57 -1.70 -4.14
C ILE A 122 -14.04 -2.05 -4.44
N PRO A 123 -14.48 -3.33 -4.37
CA PRO A 123 -15.89 -3.68 -4.60
C PRO A 123 -16.88 -3.05 -3.60
N LEU A 124 -16.37 -2.52 -2.48
CA LEU A 124 -17.16 -1.87 -1.43
C LEU A 124 -17.20 -0.35 -1.59
N ILE A 125 -16.48 0.22 -2.57
CA ILE A 125 -16.41 1.67 -2.78
C ILE A 125 -17.77 2.18 -3.26
N HIS A 126 -18.33 3.16 -2.54
CA HIS A 126 -19.56 3.81 -2.94
C HIS A 126 -19.40 4.61 -4.25
N ALA A 127 -20.52 4.85 -4.94
CA ALA A 127 -20.54 5.67 -6.14
C ALA A 127 -19.96 7.06 -5.86
N GLY A 128 -18.98 7.48 -6.69
CA GLY A 128 -18.27 8.73 -6.48
C GLY A 128 -17.16 8.68 -5.43
N GLY A 129 -16.84 7.51 -4.90
CA GLY A 129 -15.70 7.29 -4.01
C GLY A 129 -14.33 7.43 -4.69
N ARG A 130 -13.27 7.29 -3.90
CA ARG A 130 -11.88 7.49 -4.35
C ARG A 130 -10.95 6.41 -3.81
N VAL A 131 -10.02 5.96 -4.65
CA VAL A 131 -8.91 5.10 -4.26
C VAL A 131 -7.60 5.87 -4.50
N VAL A 132 -6.71 5.86 -3.52
CA VAL A 132 -5.40 6.52 -3.58
C VAL A 132 -4.32 5.51 -3.20
N ASN A 133 -3.42 5.22 -4.13
CA ASN A 133 -2.24 4.38 -3.90
C ASN A 133 -1.01 5.26 -3.69
N VAL A 134 -0.43 5.25 -2.49
CA VAL A 134 0.77 6.02 -2.14
C VAL A 134 2.01 5.30 -2.67
N CYS A 135 2.39 5.68 -3.88
CA CYS A 135 3.54 5.13 -4.59
C CYS A 135 4.85 5.88 -4.23
N SER A 136 5.81 5.92 -5.16
CA SER A 136 7.05 6.69 -5.04
C SER A 136 7.53 7.11 -6.41
N GLU A 137 8.23 8.25 -6.50
CA GLU A 137 9.01 8.63 -7.69
C GLU A 137 10.01 7.51 -8.08
N MET A 138 10.43 6.69 -7.10
CA MET A 138 11.27 5.55 -7.40
C MET A 138 10.63 4.53 -8.34
N GLY A 139 9.30 4.46 -8.41
CA GLY A 139 8.57 3.60 -9.34
C GLY A 139 8.46 4.13 -10.77
N VAL A 140 8.96 5.35 -11.05
CA VAL A 140 8.92 5.92 -12.40
C VAL A 140 9.74 5.04 -13.35
N THR A 141 9.14 4.67 -14.48
CA THR A 141 9.74 3.68 -15.37
C THR A 141 10.75 4.26 -16.37
N LYS A 142 10.57 5.53 -16.79
CA LYS A 142 11.41 6.21 -17.77
C LYS A 142 12.87 6.27 -17.29
N GLY A 143 13.80 5.80 -18.12
CA GLY A 143 15.23 5.78 -17.82
C GLY A 143 15.66 4.69 -16.83
N ARG A 144 14.74 3.80 -16.43
CA ARG A 144 15.03 2.71 -15.46
C ARG A 144 14.72 1.31 -16.01
N TYR A 145 13.83 1.22 -17.00
CA TYR A 145 13.49 -0.02 -17.68
C TYR A 145 13.58 0.16 -19.19
N ASP A 146 13.76 -0.94 -19.93
CA ASP A 146 13.68 -0.93 -21.39
C ASP A 146 12.25 -0.63 -21.87
N GLN A 147 12.14 -0.20 -23.14
CA GLN A 147 10.87 0.21 -23.72
C GLN A 147 9.83 -0.92 -23.72
N LYS A 148 10.26 -2.16 -23.94
CA LYS A 148 9.38 -3.34 -23.94
C LYS A 148 8.72 -3.55 -22.58
N SER A 149 9.49 -3.43 -21.49
CA SER A 149 9.00 -3.56 -20.12
C SER A 149 8.07 -2.40 -19.75
N ILE A 150 8.40 -1.19 -20.20
CA ILE A 150 7.54 0.00 -20.03
C ILE A 150 6.19 -0.22 -20.71
N ASP A 151 6.19 -0.67 -21.96
CA ASP A 151 4.98 -0.88 -22.73
C ASP A 151 4.15 -2.05 -22.18
N LYS A 152 4.80 -3.11 -21.69
CA LYS A 152 4.13 -4.23 -21.00
C LYS A 152 3.33 -3.73 -19.79
N LEU A 153 3.94 -2.90 -18.94
CA LEU A 153 3.30 -2.42 -17.71
C LEU A 153 2.24 -1.35 -17.97
N LYS A 154 2.48 -0.44 -18.93
CA LYS A 154 1.51 0.61 -19.29
C LYS A 154 0.24 0.04 -19.94
N ASN A 155 0.38 -1.06 -20.68
CA ASN A 155 -0.73 -1.72 -21.37
C ASN A 155 -1.14 -3.02 -20.67
N ALA A 156 -0.89 -3.14 -19.37
CA ALA A 156 -1.29 -4.31 -18.59
C ALA A 156 -2.81 -4.48 -18.66
N ALA A 157 -3.26 -5.62 -19.17
CA ALA A 157 -4.68 -5.92 -19.32
C ALA A 157 -5.34 -6.26 -17.97
N ASP A 158 -4.57 -6.91 -17.10
CA ASP A 158 -4.98 -7.31 -15.76
C ASP A 158 -3.75 -7.41 -14.84
N GLU A 159 -3.98 -7.77 -13.59
CA GLU A 159 -2.94 -7.86 -12.58
C GLU A 159 -1.90 -8.96 -12.85
N SER A 160 -2.21 -9.99 -13.66
CA SER A 160 -1.28 -11.09 -13.96
C SER A 160 -0.05 -10.60 -14.73
N VAL A 161 -0.21 -9.59 -15.59
CA VAL A 161 0.90 -8.96 -16.33
C VAL A 161 1.90 -8.32 -15.36
N ILE A 162 1.40 -7.75 -14.27
CA ILE A 162 2.20 -7.10 -13.22
C ILE A 162 2.81 -8.17 -12.30
N ASP A 163 2.04 -9.22 -11.97
CA ASP A 163 2.52 -10.37 -11.21
C ASP A 163 3.72 -11.02 -11.91
N GLU A 164 3.65 -11.26 -13.22
CA GLU A 164 4.78 -11.78 -14.00
C GLU A 164 6.01 -10.87 -13.92
N PHE A 165 5.82 -9.55 -13.98
CA PHE A 165 6.92 -8.58 -13.90
C PHE A 165 7.64 -8.65 -12.55
N VAL A 166 6.89 -8.71 -11.44
CA VAL A 166 7.52 -8.79 -10.11
C VAL A 166 8.11 -10.17 -9.84
N GLU A 167 7.51 -11.24 -10.35
CA GLU A 167 8.04 -12.60 -10.22
C GLU A 167 9.32 -12.81 -11.04
N GLU A 168 9.45 -12.19 -12.22
CA GLU A 168 10.70 -12.20 -12.98
C GLU A 168 11.85 -11.58 -12.17
N TYR A 169 11.58 -10.47 -11.48
CA TYR A 169 12.56 -9.84 -10.59
C TYR A 169 12.90 -10.72 -9.38
N LYS A 170 11.89 -11.28 -8.70
CA LYS A 170 12.11 -12.20 -7.56
C LYS A 170 12.94 -13.43 -7.96
N ARG A 171 12.73 -13.96 -9.16
CA ARG A 171 13.54 -15.06 -9.72
C ARG A 171 15.01 -14.65 -9.88
N LYS A 172 15.30 -13.47 -10.45
CA LYS A 172 16.66 -12.93 -10.58
C LYS A 172 17.32 -12.73 -9.21
N ALA A 173 16.59 -12.24 -8.22
CA ALA A 173 17.08 -12.05 -6.85
C ALA A 173 17.48 -13.36 -6.13
N ARG A 174 17.06 -14.53 -6.64
CA ARG A 174 17.39 -15.86 -6.12
C ARG A 174 18.51 -16.58 -6.87
N GLU A 175 19.00 -16.01 -7.97
CA GLU A 175 20.10 -16.61 -8.71
C GLU A 175 21.35 -16.69 -7.81
N PRO A 176 22.21 -17.73 -7.94
CA PRO A 176 23.36 -17.91 -7.04
C PRO A 176 24.35 -16.75 -7.01
N ASN A 177 24.48 -16.03 -8.14
CA ASN A 177 25.34 -14.87 -8.31
C ASN A 177 24.59 -13.77 -9.07
N PRO A 178 23.61 -13.11 -8.43
CA PRO A 178 22.82 -12.11 -9.11
C PRO A 178 23.68 -10.86 -9.35
N ARG A 179 23.49 -10.18 -10.48
CA ARG A 179 24.25 -8.95 -10.76
C ARG A 179 23.90 -7.90 -9.71
N LYS A 180 24.89 -7.36 -9.00
CA LYS A 180 24.66 -6.40 -7.90
C LYS A 180 23.84 -5.17 -8.33
N GLU A 181 24.00 -4.73 -9.57
CA GLU A 181 23.25 -3.65 -10.20
C GLU A 181 21.76 -3.96 -10.41
N ASP A 182 21.39 -5.24 -10.43
CA ASP A 182 20.03 -5.70 -10.69
C ASP A 182 19.25 -6.03 -9.41
N VAL A 183 19.88 -6.16 -8.23
CA VAL A 183 19.22 -6.83 -7.08
C VAL A 183 19.49 -6.22 -5.68
N SER A 184 19.52 -4.90 -5.54
CA SER A 184 19.62 -4.26 -4.21
C SER A 184 18.25 -3.98 -3.55
N CYS A 185 18.24 -3.61 -2.27
CA CYS A 185 17.04 -3.13 -1.55
C CYS A 185 16.34 -2.00 -2.30
N MET A 186 17.12 -1.10 -2.90
CA MET A 186 16.61 0.01 -3.71
C MET A 186 15.97 -0.47 -5.01
N VAL A 187 16.47 -1.57 -5.60
CA VAL A 187 15.82 -2.17 -6.76
C VAL A 187 14.54 -2.88 -6.35
N ALA A 188 14.52 -3.63 -5.24
CA ALA A 188 13.30 -4.26 -4.74
C ALA A 188 12.20 -3.23 -4.45
N TYR A 189 12.56 -2.13 -3.78
CA TYR A 189 11.66 -1.01 -3.53
C TYR A 189 11.18 -0.37 -4.83
N ARG A 190 12.08 -0.07 -5.78
CA ARG A 190 11.73 0.44 -7.11
C ARG A 190 10.75 -0.47 -7.85
N VAL A 191 11.02 -1.77 -7.91
CA VAL A 191 10.18 -2.76 -8.61
C VAL A 191 8.79 -2.79 -7.97
N SER A 192 8.71 -2.86 -6.64
CA SER A 192 7.42 -2.85 -5.94
C SER A 192 6.61 -1.56 -6.18
N LYS A 193 7.25 -0.38 -6.13
CA LYS A 193 6.60 0.90 -6.42
C LYS A 193 6.23 1.07 -7.89
N THR A 194 6.97 0.46 -8.80
CA THR A 194 6.61 0.39 -10.23
C THR A 194 5.35 -0.45 -10.40
N ALA A 195 5.28 -1.59 -9.72
CA ALA A 195 4.12 -2.49 -9.74
C ALA A 195 2.87 -1.84 -9.15
N GLU A 196 2.97 -1.08 -8.04
CA GLU A 196 1.84 -0.32 -7.49
C GLU A 196 1.32 0.78 -8.44
N ILE A 197 2.20 1.44 -9.20
CA ILE A 197 1.79 2.41 -10.22
C ILE A 197 1.01 1.70 -11.33
N ALA A 198 1.52 0.58 -11.84
CA ALA A 198 0.83 -0.21 -12.86
C ALA A 198 -0.51 -0.76 -12.34
N LEU A 199 -0.55 -1.22 -11.09
CA LEU A 199 -1.75 -1.73 -10.43
C LEU A 199 -2.85 -0.66 -10.38
N THR A 200 -2.47 0.59 -10.11
CA THR A 200 -3.39 1.74 -10.12
C THR A 200 -4.03 1.94 -11.49
N MET A 201 -3.30 1.70 -12.58
CA MET A 201 -3.84 1.80 -13.94
C MET A 201 -4.85 0.69 -14.23
N VAL A 202 -4.56 -0.55 -13.80
CA VAL A 202 -5.48 -1.68 -13.95
C VAL A 202 -6.75 -1.47 -13.14
N HIS A 203 -6.64 -0.98 -11.90
CA HIS A 203 -7.80 -0.70 -11.03
C HIS A 203 -8.70 0.42 -11.54
N HIS A 204 -8.18 1.33 -12.38
CA HIS A 204 -8.99 2.36 -13.02
C HIS A 204 -9.87 1.83 -14.15
N LEU A 205 -9.53 0.66 -14.73
CA LEU A 205 -10.26 0.04 -15.83
C LEU A 205 -11.41 -0.88 -15.35
N MET A 206 -11.47 -1.17 -14.05
CA MET A 206 -12.52 -1.98 -13.41
C MET A 206 -13.67 -1.12 -12.91
#